data_AF-A0A927ME60-F1
#
_entry.id   AF-A0A927ME60-F1
#
_cell.length_a   1.000
_cell.length_b   1.000
_cell.length_c   1.000
_cell.angle_alpha   90.00
_cell.angle_beta   90.00
_cell.angle_gamma   90.00
#
_symmetry.space_group_name_H-M   'P 1'
#
loop_
_entity.id
_entity.type
_entity.pdbx_description
1 polymer ?
#
loop_
_entity_poly.entity_id
_entity_poly.type
_entity_poly.pdbx_seq_one_letter_code
_entity_poly.pdbx_strand_id
1 'polypeptide(L)'
;MPSLRDLAQLVRAPAALSVPGDVVAGAAAAQALDRRVPGLAGASVLLYWGGMAANDWADRELDARERPERPIPSGRVSPGFALGVSAGLTAAGVALAGLAGGRRALAVAVPLAGTIWAYDLVAKNTSAGPAVMAACRGLDVLLGASQGRTVRAVPAALTVAAHTYTVTELSRREVSGASRALPAATLAGTAAVAAAAMAGRRSGAGARGGDSSGGGDDRSHPDGANRWTGSRAGPGWRALVPAVLAGWYGLQYGAAQARVAADPQASRVRAAVGAGITGLPALQGALVARAGAAVLGVAVAAAAPLGRRLARKVSPT
;
A
#
# COMPACT_ATOMS: atom_id res chain seq x y z
N MET A 1 -26.59 -21.77 4.71
CA MET A 1 -25.62 -20.74 5.16
C MET A 1 -24.37 -20.86 4.31
N PRO A 2 -23.74 -19.75 3.89
CA PRO A 2 -22.51 -19.79 3.09
C PRO A 2 -21.38 -20.54 3.81
N SER A 3 -20.53 -21.26 3.08
CA SER A 3 -19.33 -21.87 3.65
C SER A 3 -18.24 -20.83 3.93
N LEU A 4 -17.27 -21.16 4.79
CA LEU A 4 -16.08 -20.31 5.00
C LEU A 4 -15.30 -20.06 3.70
N ARG A 5 -15.32 -21.02 2.77
CA ARG A 5 -14.69 -20.88 1.46
C ARG A 5 -15.42 -19.83 0.61
N ASP A 6 -16.76 -19.83 0.65
CA ASP A 6 -17.57 -18.83 -0.08
C ASP A 6 -17.32 -17.42 0.45
N LEU A 7 -17.22 -17.27 1.78
CA LEU A 7 -16.85 -16.00 2.42
C LEU A 7 -15.44 -15.57 2.04
N ALA A 8 -14.47 -16.48 2.06
CA ALA A 8 -13.09 -16.18 1.68
C ALA A 8 -12.96 -15.77 0.19
N GLN A 9 -13.80 -16.35 -0.68
CA GLN A 9 -13.89 -15.94 -2.09
C GLN A 9 -14.55 -14.56 -2.24
N LEU A 10 -15.66 -14.33 -1.53
CA LEU A 10 -16.39 -13.05 -1.55
C LEU A 10 -15.49 -11.87 -1.19
N VAL A 11 -14.70 -12.00 -0.12
CA VAL A 11 -13.81 -10.91 0.34
C VAL A 11 -12.42 -10.94 -0.29
N ARG A 12 -12.17 -11.87 -1.22
CA ARG A 12 -10.85 -12.14 -1.82
C ARG A 12 -9.75 -12.22 -0.75
N ALA A 13 -9.98 -13.05 0.28
CA ALA A 13 -9.24 -13.00 1.55
C ALA A 13 -7.70 -12.87 1.42
N PRO A 14 -7.01 -13.61 0.52
CA PRO A 14 -5.55 -13.50 0.37
C PRO A 14 -5.07 -12.13 -0.12
N ALA A 15 -5.88 -11.39 -0.88
CA ALA A 15 -5.50 -10.10 -1.43
C ALA A 15 -5.36 -9.00 -0.34
N ALA A 16 -6.03 -9.18 0.80
CA ALA A 16 -5.91 -8.29 1.95
C ALA A 16 -4.50 -8.27 2.56
N LEU A 17 -3.62 -9.22 2.24
CA LEU A 17 -2.23 -9.18 2.72
C LEU A 17 -1.43 -8.00 2.14
N SER A 18 -1.95 -7.34 1.12
CA SER A 18 -1.35 -6.12 0.57
C SER A 18 -1.68 -4.85 1.36
N VAL A 19 -2.75 -4.82 2.17
CA VAL A 19 -3.20 -3.57 2.82
C VAL A 19 -2.46 -3.22 4.12
N PRO A 20 -2.04 -4.17 4.98
CA PRO A 20 -1.23 -3.85 6.16
C PRO A 20 0.06 -3.09 5.84
N GLY A 21 0.64 -3.31 4.66
CA GLY A 21 1.85 -2.61 4.22
C GLY A 21 1.66 -1.09 4.08
N ASP A 22 0.46 -0.62 3.75
CA ASP A 22 0.15 0.82 3.67
C ASP A 22 0.16 1.45 5.06
N VAL A 23 -0.54 0.81 6.00
CA VAL A 23 -0.59 1.24 7.40
C VAL A 23 0.82 1.29 8.00
N VAL A 24 1.64 0.25 7.76
CA VAL A 24 3.01 0.22 8.25
C VAL A 24 3.89 1.27 7.58
N ALA A 25 3.74 1.52 6.27
CA ALA A 25 4.44 2.58 5.56
C ALA A 25 4.09 3.97 6.10
N GLY A 26 2.81 4.23 6.37
CA GLY A 26 2.32 5.46 6.95
C GLY A 26 2.83 5.68 8.37
N ALA A 27 2.72 4.67 9.22
CA ALA A 27 3.22 4.70 10.60
C ALA A 27 4.74 4.94 10.64
N ALA A 28 5.50 4.25 9.78
CA ALA A 28 6.95 4.44 9.68
C ALA A 28 7.29 5.87 9.26
N ALA A 29 6.68 6.39 8.19
CA ALA A 29 6.92 7.74 7.69
C ALA A 29 6.51 8.84 8.70
N ALA A 30 5.43 8.60 9.45
CA ALA A 30 4.95 9.50 10.50
C ALA A 30 5.74 9.40 11.83
N GLN A 31 6.70 8.47 11.91
CA GLN A 31 7.46 8.12 13.12
C GLN A 31 6.57 7.64 14.29
N ALA A 32 5.58 6.82 13.98
CA ALA A 32 4.59 6.28 14.90
C ALA A 32 4.48 4.75 14.82
N LEU A 33 5.62 4.06 14.67
CA LEU A 33 5.66 2.59 14.79
C LEU A 33 5.55 2.21 16.28
N ASP A 34 4.31 2.10 16.76
CA ASP A 34 3.99 1.76 18.14
C ASP A 34 3.00 0.57 18.23
N ARG A 35 2.57 0.25 19.46
CA ARG A 35 1.65 -0.87 19.75
C ARG A 35 0.27 -0.77 19.10
N ARG A 36 -0.11 0.39 18.53
CA ARG A 36 -1.41 0.62 17.89
C ARG A 36 -1.42 0.17 16.43
N VAL A 37 -0.26 0.10 15.79
CA VAL A 37 -0.12 -0.26 14.36
C VAL A 37 -0.81 -1.59 14.02
N PRO A 38 -0.70 -2.67 14.80
CA PRO A 38 -1.43 -3.91 14.51
C PRO A 38 -2.95 -3.74 14.51
N GLY A 39 -3.51 -2.93 15.42
CA GLY A 39 -4.94 -2.62 15.46
C GLY A 39 -5.40 -1.81 14.24
N LEU A 40 -4.60 -0.82 13.82
CA LEU A 40 -4.86 -0.05 12.59
C LEU A 40 -4.72 -0.91 11.33
N ALA A 41 -3.78 -1.85 11.30
CA ALA A 41 -3.64 -2.81 10.21
C ALA A 41 -4.83 -3.77 10.15
N GLY A 42 -5.34 -4.22 11.31
CA GLY A 42 -6.59 -4.98 11.40
C GLY A 42 -7.78 -4.18 10.87
N ALA A 43 -7.88 -2.89 11.22
CA ALA A 43 -8.92 -2.01 10.71
C ALA A 43 -8.85 -1.87 9.18
N SER A 44 -7.66 -1.68 8.63
CA SER A 44 -7.41 -1.64 7.18
C SER A 44 -7.83 -2.93 6.47
N VAL A 45 -7.52 -4.10 7.04
CA VAL A 45 -7.95 -5.41 6.50
C VAL A 45 -9.47 -5.55 6.51
N LEU A 46 -10.14 -5.15 7.59
CA LEU A 46 -11.61 -5.17 7.68
C LEU A 46 -12.27 -4.24 6.66
N LEU A 47 -11.74 -3.02 6.51
CA LEU A 47 -12.22 -2.06 5.50
C LEU A 47 -12.00 -2.60 4.07
N TYR A 48 -10.86 -3.23 3.80
CA TYR A 48 -10.59 -3.88 2.52
C TYR A 48 -11.59 -4.99 2.24
N TRP A 49 -11.80 -5.93 3.17
CA TRP A 49 -12.78 -7.00 2.98
C TRP A 49 -14.22 -6.48 2.85
N GLY A 50 -14.58 -5.41 3.58
CA GLY A 50 -15.85 -4.72 3.45
C GLY A 50 -16.05 -4.14 2.04
N GLY A 51 -15.03 -3.48 1.50
CA GLY A 51 -15.01 -2.99 0.12
C GLY A 51 -15.08 -4.12 -0.91
N MET A 52 -14.35 -5.21 -0.71
CA MET A 52 -14.43 -6.36 -1.63
C MET A 52 -15.84 -6.97 -1.72
N ALA A 53 -16.51 -7.10 -0.58
CA ALA A 53 -17.90 -7.55 -0.54
C ALA A 53 -18.87 -6.50 -1.14
N ALA A 54 -18.65 -5.20 -0.92
CA ALA A 54 -19.43 -4.13 -1.55
C ALA A 54 -19.29 -4.16 -3.07
N ASN A 55 -18.07 -4.33 -3.59
CA ASN A 55 -17.80 -4.40 -5.00
C ASN A 55 -18.56 -5.55 -5.67
N ASP A 56 -18.42 -6.77 -5.14
CA ASP A 56 -19.10 -7.95 -5.69
C ASP A 56 -20.64 -7.84 -5.54
N TRP A 57 -21.14 -7.21 -4.48
CA TRP A 57 -22.58 -6.89 -4.36
C TRP A 57 -23.05 -5.89 -5.41
N ALA A 58 -22.26 -4.84 -5.68
CA ALA A 58 -22.59 -3.82 -6.68
C ALA A 58 -22.48 -4.34 -8.12
N ASP A 59 -21.60 -5.30 -8.38
CA ASP A 59 -21.38 -5.90 -9.71
C ASP A 59 -22.26 -7.13 -9.98
N ARG A 60 -23.12 -7.54 -9.05
CA ARG A 60 -23.84 -8.83 -9.11
C ARG A 60 -24.61 -9.08 -10.42
N GLU A 61 -25.25 -8.07 -11.02
CA GLU A 61 -25.96 -8.23 -12.30
C GLU A 61 -25.01 -8.38 -13.49
N LEU A 62 -23.85 -7.70 -13.45
CA LEU A 62 -22.79 -7.82 -14.46
C LEU A 62 -22.09 -9.19 -14.33
N ASP A 63 -21.72 -9.55 -13.10
CA ASP A 63 -21.07 -10.82 -12.78
C ASP A 63 -21.97 -12.01 -13.14
N ALA A 64 -23.30 -11.88 -13.06
CA ALA A 64 -24.20 -12.92 -13.53
C ALA A 64 -24.09 -13.23 -15.04
N ARG A 65 -23.63 -12.26 -15.83
CA ARG A 65 -23.44 -12.42 -17.29
C ARG A 65 -22.01 -12.84 -17.62
N GLU A 66 -21.02 -12.24 -16.96
CA GLU A 66 -19.60 -12.41 -17.32
C GLU A 66 -18.91 -13.54 -16.54
N ARG A 67 -19.37 -13.81 -15.31
CA ARG A 67 -18.72 -14.70 -14.33
C ARG A 67 -19.75 -15.41 -13.42
N PRO A 68 -20.62 -16.25 -13.98
CA PRO A 68 -21.73 -16.86 -13.23
C PRO A 68 -21.27 -17.75 -12.06
N GLU A 69 -20.02 -18.18 -12.04
CA GLU A 69 -19.41 -18.98 -10.97
C GLU A 69 -19.15 -18.21 -9.67
N ARG A 70 -19.21 -16.86 -9.68
CA ARG A 70 -18.92 -16.03 -8.50
C ARG A 70 -19.94 -16.27 -7.37
N PRO A 71 -19.58 -16.01 -6.09
CA PRO A 71 -20.41 -16.41 -4.95
C PRO A 71 -21.85 -15.87 -4.98
N ILE A 72 -22.06 -14.64 -5.45
CA ILE A 72 -23.40 -14.02 -5.48
C ILE A 72 -24.23 -14.56 -6.65
N PRO A 73 -23.78 -14.49 -7.93
CA PRO A 73 -24.58 -15.01 -9.06
C PRO A 73 -24.83 -16.52 -9.01
N SER A 74 -23.88 -17.30 -8.48
CA SER A 74 -24.05 -18.76 -8.31
C SER A 74 -25.05 -19.14 -7.21
N GLY A 75 -25.59 -18.17 -6.45
CA GLY A 75 -26.53 -18.40 -5.35
C GLY A 75 -25.90 -18.93 -4.06
N ARG A 76 -24.58 -19.17 -4.02
CA ARG A 76 -23.86 -19.62 -2.80
C ARG A 76 -23.91 -18.59 -1.68
N VAL A 77 -24.00 -17.30 -2.03
CA VAL A 77 -24.16 -16.17 -1.13
C VAL A 77 -25.31 -15.30 -1.63
N SER A 78 -26.30 -15.03 -0.78
CA SER A 78 -27.39 -14.12 -1.17
C SER A 78 -26.91 -12.66 -1.21
N PRO A 79 -27.46 -11.81 -2.11
CA PRO A 79 -27.07 -10.40 -2.18
C PRO A 79 -27.25 -9.65 -0.85
N GLY A 80 -28.36 -9.87 -0.14
CA GLY A 80 -28.62 -9.24 1.16
C GLY A 80 -27.60 -9.64 2.22
N PHE A 81 -27.16 -10.91 2.23
CA PHE A 81 -26.11 -11.37 3.13
C PHE A 81 -24.76 -10.74 2.78
N ALA A 82 -24.39 -10.66 1.50
CA ALA A 82 -23.15 -10.01 1.06
C ALA A 82 -23.11 -8.52 1.46
N LEU A 83 -24.23 -7.81 1.31
CA LEU A 83 -24.36 -6.42 1.75
C LEU A 83 -24.20 -6.31 3.28
N GLY A 84 -24.83 -7.20 4.05
CA GLY A 84 -24.68 -7.25 5.50
C GLY A 84 -23.23 -7.51 5.95
N VAL A 85 -22.52 -8.42 5.28
CA VAL A 85 -21.09 -8.68 5.51
C VAL A 85 -20.26 -7.43 5.19
N SER A 86 -20.52 -6.79 4.05
CA SER A 86 -19.82 -5.56 3.65
C SER A 86 -20.00 -4.43 4.67
N ALA A 87 -21.24 -4.14 5.07
CA ALA A 87 -21.55 -3.11 6.05
C ALA A 87 -20.99 -3.45 7.43
N GLY A 88 -21.10 -4.70 7.87
CA GLY A 88 -20.59 -5.17 9.15
C GLY A 88 -19.06 -5.09 9.25
N LEU A 89 -18.34 -5.52 8.21
CA LEU A 89 -16.88 -5.40 8.13
C LEU A 89 -16.43 -3.94 8.06
N THR A 90 -17.15 -3.09 7.31
CA THR A 90 -16.87 -1.65 7.27
C THR A 90 -17.02 -1.02 8.65
N ALA A 91 -18.14 -1.28 9.33
CA ALA A 91 -18.40 -0.77 10.68
C ALA A 91 -17.37 -1.29 11.70
N ALA A 92 -17.04 -2.58 11.64
CA ALA A 92 -16.02 -3.17 12.50
C ALA A 92 -14.63 -2.57 12.24
N GLY A 93 -14.28 -2.30 10.98
CA GLY A 93 -13.03 -1.63 10.61
C GLY A 93 -12.93 -0.21 11.18
N VAL A 94 -13.99 0.60 11.01
CA VAL A 94 -14.05 1.96 11.60
C VAL A 94 -14.01 1.91 13.12
N ALA A 95 -14.77 1.00 13.76
CA ALA A 95 -14.76 0.83 15.21
C ALA A 95 -13.38 0.42 15.72
N LEU A 96 -12.72 -0.55 15.08
CA LEU A 96 -11.37 -0.99 15.44
C LEU A 96 -10.34 0.14 15.26
N ALA A 97 -10.45 0.96 14.23
CA ALA A 97 -9.62 2.16 14.07
C ALA A 97 -9.82 3.13 15.24
N GLY A 98 -11.06 3.36 15.67
CA GLY A 98 -11.38 4.17 16.84
C GLY A 98 -10.84 3.59 18.15
N LEU A 99 -10.95 2.28 18.36
CA LEU A 99 -10.41 1.60 19.54
C LEU A 99 -8.87 1.64 19.58
N ALA A 100 -8.21 1.49 18.43
CA ALA A 100 -6.74 1.47 18.35
C ALA A 100 -6.12 2.88 18.39
N GLY A 101 -6.71 3.85 17.69
CA GLY A 101 -6.11 5.17 17.43
C GLY A 101 -6.99 6.38 17.78
N GLY A 102 -8.16 6.16 18.39
CA GLY A 102 -9.06 7.21 18.87
C GLY A 102 -9.59 8.13 17.76
N ARG A 103 -9.90 9.39 18.14
CA ARG A 103 -10.49 10.38 17.22
C ARG A 103 -9.63 10.67 15.99
N ARG A 104 -8.30 10.64 16.13
CA ARG A 104 -7.38 10.87 15.00
C ARG A 104 -7.44 9.77 13.95
N ALA A 105 -7.56 8.52 14.37
CA ALA A 105 -7.75 7.41 13.45
C ALA A 105 -9.15 7.44 12.82
N LEU A 106 -10.20 7.75 13.59
CA LEU A 106 -11.56 7.91 13.05
C LEU A 106 -11.67 9.00 11.98
N ALA A 107 -10.96 10.13 12.18
CA ALA A 107 -10.91 11.22 11.21
C ALA A 107 -10.35 10.82 9.84
N VAL A 108 -9.63 9.69 9.75
CA VAL A 108 -9.14 9.12 8.48
C VAL A 108 -9.96 7.91 8.06
N ALA A 109 -10.32 7.03 8.99
CA ALA A 109 -11.06 5.80 8.71
C ALA A 109 -12.47 6.06 8.17
N VAL A 110 -13.17 7.10 8.64
CA VAL A 110 -14.50 7.44 8.15
C VAL A 110 -14.47 7.95 6.70
N PRO A 111 -13.62 8.93 6.34
CA PRO A 111 -13.43 9.29 4.93
C PRO A 111 -12.95 8.14 4.06
N LEU A 112 -12.04 7.28 4.57
CA LEU A 112 -11.59 6.08 3.85
C LEU A 112 -12.76 5.14 3.53
N ALA A 113 -13.59 4.81 4.54
CA ALA A 113 -14.77 4.00 4.33
C ALA A 113 -15.72 4.64 3.30
N GLY A 114 -15.99 5.95 3.42
CA GLY A 114 -16.82 6.67 2.43
C GLY A 114 -16.23 6.61 1.02
N THR A 115 -14.91 6.72 0.88
CA THR A 115 -14.22 6.66 -0.43
C THR A 115 -14.30 5.26 -1.04
N ILE A 116 -14.18 4.20 -0.22
CA ILE A 116 -14.35 2.80 -0.66
C ILE A 116 -15.75 2.61 -1.25
N TRP A 117 -16.80 2.99 -0.51
CA TRP A 117 -18.17 2.88 -0.98
C TRP A 117 -18.45 3.76 -2.21
N ALA A 118 -17.89 4.97 -2.25
CA ALA A 118 -17.99 5.84 -3.42
C ALA A 118 -17.33 5.23 -4.67
N TYR A 119 -16.21 4.52 -4.50
CA TYR A 119 -15.60 3.76 -5.59
C TYR A 119 -16.53 2.64 -6.07
N ASP A 120 -16.98 1.78 -5.15
CA ASP A 120 -17.71 0.56 -5.48
C ASP A 120 -19.08 0.82 -6.11
N LEU A 121 -19.76 1.89 -5.68
CA LEU A 121 -21.11 2.23 -6.13
C LEU A 121 -21.16 3.21 -7.31
N VAL A 122 -20.18 4.10 -7.44
CA VAL A 122 -20.26 5.22 -8.39
C VAL A 122 -19.03 5.30 -9.28
N ALA A 123 -17.84 5.46 -8.71
CA ALA A 123 -16.70 5.95 -9.48
C ALA A 123 -16.03 4.89 -10.35
N LYS A 124 -16.09 3.59 -10.01
CA LYS A 124 -15.31 2.54 -10.71
C LYS A 124 -15.57 2.44 -12.22
N ASN A 125 -16.79 2.77 -12.66
CA ASN A 125 -17.19 2.74 -14.08
C ASN A 125 -17.06 4.11 -14.78
N THR A 126 -16.54 5.13 -14.08
CA THR A 126 -16.37 6.50 -14.59
C THR A 126 -14.89 6.79 -14.90
N SER A 127 -14.62 7.96 -15.49
CA SER A 127 -13.24 8.47 -15.62
C SER A 127 -12.55 8.71 -14.28
N ALA A 128 -13.31 8.93 -13.19
CA ALA A 128 -12.77 9.19 -11.87
C ALA A 128 -12.28 7.92 -11.13
N GLY A 129 -12.62 6.71 -11.60
CA GLY A 129 -12.36 5.44 -10.91
C GLY A 129 -10.91 5.29 -10.43
N PRO A 130 -9.89 5.50 -11.28
CA PRO A 130 -8.50 5.39 -10.87
C PRO A 130 -8.06 6.43 -9.82
N ALA A 131 -8.61 7.64 -9.86
CA ALA A 131 -8.35 8.67 -8.85
C ALA A 131 -8.97 8.29 -7.49
N VAL A 132 -10.21 7.78 -7.48
CA VAL A 132 -10.88 7.36 -6.23
C VAL A 132 -10.20 6.13 -5.63
N MET A 133 -9.81 5.14 -6.44
CA MET A 133 -9.03 3.98 -5.97
C MET A 133 -7.67 4.38 -5.41
N ALA A 134 -6.97 5.32 -6.06
CA ALA A 134 -5.74 5.90 -5.55
C ALA A 134 -5.94 6.64 -4.22
N ALA A 135 -7.06 7.37 -4.06
CA ALA A 135 -7.43 8.02 -2.82
C ALA A 135 -7.68 7.01 -1.69
N CYS A 136 -8.34 5.87 -1.95
CA CYS A 136 -8.49 4.79 -0.97
C CYS A 136 -7.13 4.34 -0.42
N ARG A 137 -6.17 4.04 -1.31
CA ARG A 137 -4.83 3.59 -0.88
C ARG A 137 -4.02 4.69 -0.20
N GLY A 138 -4.12 5.93 -0.66
CA GLY A 138 -3.51 7.08 0.00
C GLY A 138 -4.04 7.28 1.43
N LEU A 139 -5.36 7.23 1.61
CA LEU A 139 -6.02 7.33 2.92
C LEU A 139 -5.67 6.15 3.84
N ASP A 140 -5.50 4.96 3.30
CA ASP A 140 -5.05 3.77 4.06
C ASP A 140 -3.61 3.95 4.61
N VAL A 141 -2.71 4.56 3.84
CA VAL A 141 -1.39 4.99 4.36
C VAL A 141 -1.56 6.04 5.46
N LEU A 142 -2.44 7.03 5.27
CA LEU A 142 -2.67 8.07 6.27
C LEU A 142 -3.34 7.53 7.55
N LEU A 143 -4.09 6.43 7.47
CA LEU A 143 -4.67 5.76 8.63
C LEU A 143 -3.56 5.27 9.57
N GLY A 144 -2.52 4.64 9.01
CA GLY A 144 -1.32 4.26 9.78
C GLY A 144 -0.52 5.44 10.31
N ALA A 145 -0.55 6.57 9.61
CA ALA A 145 0.11 7.80 10.03
C ALA A 145 -0.62 8.58 11.15
N SER A 146 -1.88 8.22 11.44
CA SER A 146 -2.80 9.01 12.29
C SER A 146 -2.31 9.31 13.71
N GLN A 147 -1.38 8.51 14.24
CA GLN A 147 -0.82 8.68 15.58
C GLN A 147 0.49 9.49 15.61
N GLY A 148 1.06 9.78 14.44
CA GLY A 148 2.33 10.48 14.30
C GLY A 148 2.20 11.83 13.60
N ARG A 149 3.27 12.21 12.92
CA ARG A 149 3.33 13.44 12.13
C ARG A 149 2.76 13.17 10.73
N THR A 150 1.44 13.22 10.57
CA THR A 150 0.75 12.89 9.31
C THR A 150 1.34 13.58 8.08
N VAL A 151 1.75 14.85 8.19
CA VAL A 151 2.40 15.61 7.11
C VAL A 151 3.65 14.92 6.58
N ARG A 152 4.44 14.24 7.42
CA ARG A 152 5.62 13.47 7.00
C ARG A 152 5.28 12.20 6.23
N ALA A 153 4.06 11.69 6.38
CA ALA A 153 3.56 10.52 5.65
C ALA A 153 2.93 10.89 4.30
N VAL A 154 2.63 12.18 4.03
CA VAL A 154 2.03 12.61 2.76
C VAL A 154 2.83 12.15 1.53
N PRO A 155 4.17 12.27 1.48
CA PRO A 155 4.94 11.73 0.35
C PRO A 155 4.78 10.21 0.18
N ALA A 156 4.69 9.44 1.27
CA ALA A 156 4.47 8.00 1.21
C ALA A 156 3.05 7.69 0.70
N ALA A 157 2.03 8.40 1.20
CA ALA A 157 0.65 8.26 0.75
C ALA A 157 0.50 8.59 -0.73
N LEU A 158 1.09 9.70 -1.20
CA LEU A 158 1.10 10.07 -2.62
C LEU A 158 1.86 9.07 -3.49
N THR A 159 2.96 8.49 -2.99
CA THR A 159 3.73 7.47 -3.73
C THR A 159 2.87 6.21 -3.95
N VAL A 160 2.18 5.73 -2.91
CA VAL A 160 1.28 4.57 -3.02
C VAL A 160 0.05 4.91 -3.86
N ALA A 161 -0.53 6.09 -3.71
CA ALA A 161 -1.65 6.57 -4.52
C ALA A 161 -1.27 6.65 -6.02
N ALA A 162 -0.10 7.20 -6.35
CA ALA A 162 0.40 7.28 -7.72
C ALA A 162 0.62 5.89 -8.34
N HIS A 163 1.22 4.95 -7.59
CA HIS A 163 1.28 3.55 -8.03
C HIS A 163 -0.10 2.99 -8.34
N THR A 164 -1.03 3.14 -7.39
CA THR A 164 -2.40 2.63 -7.50
C THR A 164 -3.12 3.22 -8.71
N TYR A 165 -2.96 4.52 -8.96
CA TYR A 165 -3.49 5.20 -10.14
C TYR A 165 -2.95 4.56 -11.42
N THR A 166 -1.63 4.37 -11.53
CA THR A 166 -1.02 3.79 -12.74
C THR A 166 -1.52 2.37 -13.02
N VAL A 167 -1.67 1.54 -12.00
CA VAL A 167 -2.18 0.16 -12.13
C VAL A 167 -3.65 0.17 -12.52
N THR A 168 -4.46 1.04 -11.89
CA THR A 168 -5.91 1.10 -12.13
C THR A 168 -6.23 1.71 -13.50
N GLU A 169 -5.46 2.69 -13.99
CA GLU A 169 -5.59 3.18 -15.36
C GLU A 169 -5.21 2.11 -16.39
N LEU A 170 -4.12 1.37 -16.15
CA LEU A 170 -3.71 0.30 -17.05
C LEU A 170 -4.71 -0.86 -17.07
N SER A 171 -5.32 -1.20 -15.94
CA SER A 171 -6.30 -2.30 -15.83
C SER A 171 -7.57 -2.07 -16.63
N ARG A 172 -7.95 -0.81 -16.88
CA ARG A 172 -9.12 -0.47 -17.73
C ARG A 172 -8.93 -0.88 -19.19
N ARG A 173 -7.70 -1.20 -19.60
CA ARG A 173 -7.35 -1.60 -20.97
C ARG A 173 -7.06 -3.09 -21.10
N GLU A 174 -7.40 -3.90 -20.10
CA GLU A 174 -7.17 -5.35 -20.10
C GLU A 174 -8.02 -6.11 -21.13
N VAL A 175 -9.18 -5.56 -21.52
CA VAL A 175 -10.10 -6.20 -22.46
C VAL A 175 -9.87 -5.71 -23.90
N SER A 176 -9.74 -4.39 -24.09
CA SER A 176 -9.68 -3.76 -25.41
C SER A 176 -8.25 -3.45 -25.91
N GLY A 177 -7.23 -3.65 -25.08
CA GLY A 177 -5.86 -3.20 -25.37
C GLY A 177 -5.67 -1.69 -25.13
N ALA A 178 -4.42 -1.24 -25.17
CA ALA A 178 -4.05 0.16 -24.88
C ALA A 178 -3.48 0.88 -26.11
N SER A 179 -3.66 2.19 -26.23
CA SER A 179 -2.83 2.98 -27.14
C SER A 179 -1.41 3.08 -26.57
N ARG A 180 -0.37 3.14 -27.42
CA ARG A 180 1.04 3.18 -26.98
C ARG A 180 1.37 4.31 -25.99
N ALA A 181 0.59 5.39 -25.99
CA ALA A 181 0.77 6.53 -25.10
C ALA A 181 0.51 6.18 -23.61
N LEU A 182 -0.48 5.34 -23.31
CA LEU A 182 -0.85 5.01 -21.93
C LEU A 182 0.21 4.15 -21.21
N PRO A 183 0.74 3.05 -21.80
CA PRO A 183 1.85 2.30 -21.22
C PRO A 183 3.11 3.14 -21.03
N ALA A 184 3.41 4.07 -21.95
CA ALA A 184 4.54 4.98 -21.81
C ALA A 184 4.35 5.95 -20.63
N ALA A 185 3.16 6.55 -20.48
CA ALA A 185 2.84 7.43 -19.37
C ALA A 185 2.87 6.71 -18.02
N THR A 186 2.31 5.49 -17.95
CA THR A 186 2.31 4.67 -16.72
C THR A 186 3.71 4.15 -16.36
N LEU A 187 4.56 3.88 -17.37
CA LEU A 187 5.98 3.57 -17.17
C LEU A 187 6.75 4.76 -16.58
N ALA A 188 6.55 5.96 -17.13
CA ALA A 188 7.15 7.19 -16.58
C ALA A 188 6.67 7.43 -15.14
N GLY A 189 5.38 7.24 -14.86
CA GLY A 189 4.82 7.30 -13.51
C GLY A 189 5.44 6.27 -12.57
N THR A 190 5.69 5.05 -13.04
CA THR A 190 6.33 3.98 -12.25
C THR A 190 7.79 4.30 -11.93
N ALA A 191 8.53 4.87 -12.88
CA ALA A 191 9.89 5.35 -12.66
C ALA A 191 9.91 6.49 -11.63
N ALA A 192 8.98 7.45 -11.72
CA ALA A 192 8.83 8.53 -10.74
C ALA A 192 8.49 8.00 -9.33
N VAL A 193 7.59 7.01 -9.24
CA VAL A 193 7.25 6.33 -7.98
C VAL A 193 8.46 5.62 -7.38
N ALA A 194 9.23 4.88 -8.19
CA ALA A 194 10.44 4.21 -7.73
C ALA A 194 11.48 5.23 -7.24
N ALA A 195 11.69 6.33 -7.97
CA ALA A 195 12.57 7.42 -7.56
C ALA A 195 12.11 8.07 -6.25
N ALA A 196 10.81 8.36 -6.11
CA ALA A 196 10.24 8.91 -4.88
C ALA A 196 10.46 7.96 -3.68
N ALA A 197 10.30 6.65 -3.87
CA ALA A 197 10.54 5.64 -2.84
C ALA A 197 12.02 5.54 -2.42
N MET A 198 12.96 5.98 -3.27
CA MET A 198 14.39 6.09 -2.94
C MET A 198 14.76 7.44 -2.31
N ALA A 199 14.00 8.50 -2.58
CA ALA A 199 14.31 9.86 -2.14
C ALA A 199 14.14 10.04 -0.61
N GLY A 200 15.23 9.85 0.15
CA GLY A 200 15.40 10.20 1.58
C GLY A 200 16.23 9.14 2.34
N ARG A 201 17.38 9.41 2.99
CA ARG A 201 17.86 10.58 3.75
C ARG A 201 19.13 11.19 3.16
N ARG A 202 19.06 12.42 2.64
CA ARG A 202 20.21 13.36 2.59
C ARG A 202 19.97 14.45 3.64
N SER A 203 20.02 14.10 4.91
CA SER A 203 20.06 15.08 5.99
C SER A 203 20.80 14.44 7.17
N GLY A 204 22.07 14.80 7.33
CA GLY A 204 22.88 14.38 8.47
C GLY A 204 24.39 14.18 8.25
N ALA A 205 24.96 14.54 7.10
CA ALA A 205 26.43 14.60 6.92
C ALA A 205 26.77 15.96 6.31
N GLY A 206 27.18 16.90 7.16
CA GLY A 206 27.54 18.26 6.73
C GLY A 206 27.02 19.36 7.65
N ALA A 207 27.25 19.25 8.96
CA ALA A 207 27.18 20.38 9.88
C ALA A 207 28.02 20.07 11.11
N ARG A 208 29.35 20.06 10.96
CA ARG A 208 30.37 20.35 11.98
C ARG A 208 31.76 20.03 11.41
N GLY A 209 32.59 21.06 11.36
CA GLY A 209 33.96 21.04 10.85
C GLY A 209 34.08 22.13 9.79
N GLY A 210 34.63 23.30 10.07
CA GLY A 210 35.13 23.89 11.30
C GLY A 210 35.48 25.33 10.96
N ASP A 211 35.39 26.23 11.93
CA ASP A 211 36.45 27.23 12.01
C ASP A 211 36.67 27.60 13.47
N SER A 212 37.91 27.39 13.87
CA SER A 212 38.47 27.67 15.18
C SER A 212 39.40 28.86 15.02
N SER A 213 39.05 29.98 15.63
CA SER A 213 40.03 31.01 15.98
C SER A 213 39.54 31.85 17.17
N GLY A 214 40.21 31.69 18.31
CA GLY A 214 40.48 32.80 19.23
C GLY A 214 39.88 32.72 20.63
N GLY A 215 40.69 32.27 21.60
CA GLY A 215 40.90 33.01 22.85
C GLY A 215 40.35 32.43 24.16
N GLY A 216 41.27 31.93 25.01
CA GLY A 216 41.26 32.30 26.44
C GLY A 216 40.89 31.22 27.47
N ASP A 217 41.90 30.86 28.27
CA ASP A 217 41.89 30.43 29.68
C ASP A 217 41.30 29.08 30.14
N ASP A 218 42.25 28.15 30.33
CA ASP A 218 42.69 27.63 31.63
C ASP A 218 41.63 27.25 32.69
N ARG A 219 41.46 25.92 32.90
CA ARG A 219 41.77 25.24 34.18
C ARG A 219 41.44 23.73 34.14
N SER A 220 42.37 23.00 34.73
CA SER A 220 42.49 21.57 34.99
C SER A 220 41.28 20.85 35.63
N HIS A 221 40.86 19.74 35.01
CA HIS A 221 40.22 18.59 35.66
C HIS A 221 40.63 17.29 34.96
N PRO A 222 41.27 16.32 35.64
CA PRO A 222 41.44 14.98 35.09
C PRO A 222 40.32 14.04 35.55
N ASP A 223 40.10 13.04 34.71
CA ASP A 223 39.44 11.75 34.95
C ASP A 223 37.92 11.61 34.86
N GLY A 224 37.53 10.73 33.93
CA GLY A 224 36.37 9.85 34.11
C GLY A 224 35.19 10.12 33.19
N ALA A 225 35.23 9.62 31.95
CA ALA A 225 34.22 8.68 31.46
C ALA A 225 34.32 8.48 29.94
N ASN A 226 34.70 7.27 29.60
CA ASN A 226 34.47 6.64 28.32
C ASN A 226 32.99 6.80 27.91
N ARG A 227 32.70 7.62 26.90
CA ARG A 227 31.43 7.52 26.17
C ARG A 227 31.70 7.62 24.68
N TRP A 228 32.12 6.48 24.14
CA TRP A 228 31.78 5.97 22.82
C TRP A 228 30.52 6.65 22.25
N THR A 229 30.70 7.72 21.49
CA THR A 229 29.71 8.21 20.52
C THR A 229 30.10 7.67 19.16
N GLY A 230 30.18 6.34 19.10
CA GLY A 230 30.11 5.63 17.84
C GLY A 230 28.82 6.04 17.15
N SER A 231 28.96 6.84 16.10
CA SER A 231 28.03 6.87 14.98
C SER A 231 27.82 5.43 14.54
N ARG A 232 26.84 4.74 15.14
CA ARG A 232 26.35 3.47 14.62
C ARG A 232 25.52 3.81 13.39
N ALA A 233 26.21 4.17 12.30
CA ALA A 233 25.77 3.77 10.99
C ALA A 233 25.41 2.29 11.13
N GLY A 234 24.12 1.97 11.04
CA GLY A 234 23.69 0.58 11.04
C GLY A 234 24.45 -0.19 9.94
N PRO A 235 24.49 -1.53 10.01
CA PRO A 235 25.16 -2.35 9.00
C PRO A 235 24.88 -1.84 7.59
N GLY A 236 25.91 -1.61 6.77
CA GLY A 236 25.80 -0.88 5.49
C GLY A 236 24.67 -1.37 4.57
N TRP A 237 24.31 -2.65 4.66
CA TRP A 237 23.18 -3.24 3.95
C TRP A 237 21.83 -2.54 4.23
N ARG A 238 21.58 -2.05 5.45
CA ARG A 238 20.32 -1.37 5.84
C ARG A 238 20.11 -0.07 5.05
N ALA A 239 21.19 0.62 4.70
CA ALA A 239 21.13 1.83 3.89
C ALA A 239 20.77 1.54 2.43
N LEU A 240 21.08 0.33 1.94
CA LEU A 240 20.78 -0.10 0.58
C LEU A 240 19.36 -0.64 0.41
N VAL A 241 18.72 -1.13 1.48
CA VAL A 241 17.38 -1.76 1.42
C VAL A 241 16.34 -0.93 0.66
N PRO A 242 16.15 0.38 0.90
CA PRO A 242 15.15 1.16 0.18
C PRO A 242 15.40 1.17 -1.33
N ALA A 243 16.66 1.36 -1.74
CA ALA A 243 17.06 1.37 -3.15
C ALA A 243 16.89 -0.01 -3.80
N VAL A 244 17.27 -1.08 -3.12
CA VAL A 244 17.09 -2.45 -3.60
C VAL A 244 15.61 -2.78 -3.80
N LEU A 245 14.75 -2.48 -2.82
CA LEU A 245 13.32 -2.78 -2.89
C LEU A 245 12.59 -1.90 -3.93
N ALA A 246 12.93 -0.61 -4.01
CA ALA A 246 12.37 0.29 -5.02
C ALA A 246 12.85 -0.06 -6.43
N GLY A 247 14.13 -0.43 -6.59
CA GLY A 247 14.69 -0.93 -7.84
C GLY A 247 14.05 -2.24 -8.27
N TRP A 248 13.86 -3.18 -7.35
CA TRP A 248 13.14 -4.44 -7.60
C TRP A 248 11.70 -4.19 -8.07
N TYR A 249 10.97 -3.30 -7.40
CA TYR A 249 9.64 -2.85 -7.81
C TYR A 249 9.65 -2.26 -9.23
N GLY A 250 10.54 -1.30 -9.48
CA GLY A 250 10.64 -0.58 -10.74
C GLY A 250 11.02 -1.49 -11.91
N LEU A 251 11.97 -2.41 -11.70
CA LEU A 251 12.36 -3.40 -12.70
C LEU A 251 11.21 -4.36 -13.01
N GLN A 252 10.50 -4.89 -12.00
CA GLN A 252 9.42 -5.83 -12.26
C GLN A 252 8.22 -5.19 -12.96
N TYR A 253 7.71 -4.07 -12.46
CA TYR A 253 6.53 -3.45 -13.04
C TYR A 253 6.88 -2.68 -14.32
N GLY A 254 7.97 -1.92 -14.31
CA GLY A 254 8.44 -1.16 -15.47
C GLY A 254 8.81 -2.03 -16.66
N ALA A 255 9.48 -3.18 -16.45
CA ALA A 255 9.75 -4.10 -17.56
C ALA A 255 8.48 -4.73 -18.13
N ALA A 256 7.41 -4.89 -17.33
CA ALA A 256 6.12 -5.34 -17.83
C ALA A 256 5.41 -4.24 -18.65
N GLN A 257 5.41 -2.99 -18.17
CA GLN A 257 4.86 -1.85 -18.90
C GLN A 257 5.62 -1.57 -20.21
N ALA A 258 6.95 -1.68 -20.22
CA ALA A 258 7.75 -1.53 -21.43
C ALA A 258 7.37 -2.58 -22.50
N ARG A 259 7.09 -3.82 -22.09
CA ARG A 259 6.58 -4.88 -22.99
C ARG A 259 5.21 -4.57 -23.57
N VAL A 260 4.34 -3.87 -22.82
CA VAL A 260 3.03 -3.38 -23.30
C VAL A 260 3.21 -2.19 -24.24
N ALA A 261 4.16 -1.29 -23.96
CA ALA A 261 4.45 -0.14 -24.83
C ALA A 261 4.95 -0.59 -26.21
N ALA A 262 5.77 -1.65 -26.25
CA ALA A 262 6.25 -2.24 -27.50
C ALA A 262 5.14 -2.94 -28.29
N ASP A 263 4.25 -3.66 -27.60
CA ASP A 263 3.16 -4.43 -28.20
C ASP A 263 1.94 -4.44 -27.25
N PRO A 264 0.90 -3.64 -27.51
CA PRO A 264 -0.16 -3.37 -26.54
C PRO A 264 -1.29 -4.41 -26.55
N GLN A 265 -0.93 -5.69 -26.55
CA GLN A 265 -1.89 -6.79 -26.46
C GLN A 265 -2.52 -6.91 -25.07
N ALA A 266 -3.81 -7.25 -25.03
CA ALA A 266 -4.59 -7.49 -23.81
C ALA A 266 -3.93 -8.48 -22.83
N SER A 267 -3.28 -9.53 -23.33
CA SER A 267 -2.52 -10.50 -22.51
C SER A 267 -1.34 -9.85 -21.77
N ARG A 268 -0.61 -8.96 -22.44
CA ARG A 268 0.53 -8.23 -21.86
C ARG A 268 0.06 -7.15 -20.88
N VAL A 269 -1.06 -6.48 -21.17
CA VAL A 269 -1.70 -5.54 -20.22
C VAL A 269 -2.04 -6.27 -18.92
N ARG A 270 -2.73 -7.42 -19.00
CA ARG A 270 -3.04 -8.26 -17.82
C ARG A 270 -1.78 -8.68 -17.05
N ALA A 271 -0.73 -9.08 -17.76
CA ALA A 271 0.55 -9.42 -17.13
C ALA A 271 1.20 -8.22 -16.42
N ALA A 272 1.12 -7.02 -17.00
CA ALA A 272 1.64 -5.80 -16.40
C ALA A 272 0.84 -5.37 -15.17
N VAL A 273 -0.49 -5.45 -15.20
CA VAL A 273 -1.34 -5.18 -14.04
C VAL A 273 -1.05 -6.17 -12.91
N GLY A 274 -0.91 -7.47 -13.23
CA GLY A 274 -0.47 -8.48 -12.28
C GLY A 274 0.90 -8.17 -11.66
N ALA A 275 1.86 -7.69 -12.46
CA ALA A 275 3.17 -7.24 -11.97
C ALA A 275 3.05 -6.01 -11.05
N GLY A 276 2.18 -5.06 -11.38
CA GLY A 276 1.88 -3.89 -10.55
C GLY A 276 1.32 -4.29 -9.18
N ILE A 277 0.23 -5.07 -9.17
CA ILE A 277 -0.41 -5.57 -7.94
C ILE A 277 0.58 -6.33 -7.07
N THR A 278 1.38 -7.23 -7.67
CA THR A 278 2.31 -8.06 -6.92
C THR A 278 3.62 -7.36 -6.56
N GLY A 279 3.91 -6.21 -7.15
CA GLY A 279 5.05 -5.35 -6.85
C GLY A 279 4.80 -4.38 -5.69
N LEU A 280 3.53 -4.10 -5.35
CA LEU A 280 3.17 -3.14 -4.29
C LEU A 280 3.82 -3.43 -2.93
N PRO A 281 3.92 -4.67 -2.43
CA PRO A 281 4.61 -4.92 -1.15
C PRO A 281 6.09 -4.56 -1.16
N ALA A 282 6.77 -4.66 -2.30
CA ALA A 282 8.16 -4.19 -2.42
C ALA A 282 8.24 -2.66 -2.33
N LEU A 283 7.30 -1.94 -2.97
CA LEU A 283 7.19 -0.49 -2.86
C LEU A 283 6.91 -0.04 -1.41
N GLN A 284 5.95 -0.67 -0.74
CA GLN A 284 5.64 -0.43 0.68
C GLN A 284 6.87 -0.70 1.56
N GLY A 285 7.55 -1.83 1.34
CA GLY A 285 8.78 -2.19 2.03
C GLY A 285 9.90 -1.15 1.85
N ALA A 286 10.05 -0.61 0.63
CA ALA A 286 10.99 0.47 0.36
C ALA A 286 10.66 1.73 1.17
N LEU A 287 9.39 2.13 1.23
CA LEU A 287 8.93 3.30 2.00
C LEU A 287 9.14 3.12 3.52
N VAL A 288 8.90 1.92 4.04
CA VAL A 288 9.15 1.56 5.45
C VAL A 288 10.64 1.58 5.77
N ALA A 289 11.47 1.00 4.90
CA ALA A 289 12.92 1.00 5.05
C ALA A 289 13.50 2.43 4.98
N ARG A 290 12.98 3.25 4.06
CA ARG A 290 13.34 4.67 3.89
C ARG A 290 13.12 5.45 5.18
N ALA A 291 12.03 5.17 5.90
CA ALA A 291 11.74 5.79 7.19
C ALA A 291 12.69 5.34 8.33
N GLY A 292 13.48 4.28 8.15
CA GLY A 292 14.45 3.77 9.15
C GLY A 292 14.18 2.37 9.67
N ALA A 293 13.10 1.73 9.23
CA ALA A 293 12.72 0.40 9.68
C ALA A 293 13.08 -0.66 8.62
N ALA A 294 14.37 -0.78 8.26
CA ALA A 294 14.83 -1.63 7.14
C ALA A 294 14.39 -3.11 7.26
N VAL A 295 14.50 -3.70 8.45
CA VAL A 295 14.07 -5.10 8.70
C VAL A 295 12.57 -5.26 8.49
N LEU A 296 11.78 -4.32 9.01
CA LEU A 296 10.33 -4.32 8.82
C LEU A 296 9.96 -4.10 7.35
N GLY A 297 10.72 -3.27 6.62
CA GLY A 297 10.55 -3.07 5.19
C GLY A 297 10.77 -4.35 4.39
N VAL A 298 11.81 -5.13 4.71
CA VAL A 298 12.03 -6.45 4.12
C VAL A 298 10.88 -7.40 4.47
N ALA A 299 10.41 -7.39 5.72
CA ALA A 299 9.28 -8.22 6.15
C ALA A 299 7.98 -7.89 5.40
N VAL A 300 7.69 -6.60 5.20
CA VAL A 300 6.54 -6.14 4.39
C VAL A 300 6.68 -6.59 2.94
N ALA A 301 7.86 -6.45 2.34
CA ALA A 301 8.11 -6.92 0.97
C ALA A 301 7.93 -8.44 0.82
N ALA A 302 8.27 -9.21 1.85
CA ALA A 302 8.09 -10.66 1.89
C ALA A 302 6.62 -11.12 1.98
N ALA A 303 5.66 -10.22 2.22
CA ALA A 303 4.23 -10.55 2.18
C ALA A 303 3.73 -10.90 0.77
N ALA A 304 4.35 -10.36 -0.28
CA ALA A 304 3.97 -10.61 -1.69
C ALA A 304 3.98 -12.11 -2.09
N PRO A 305 5.06 -12.88 -1.89
CA PRO A 305 5.07 -14.30 -2.24
C PRO A 305 4.11 -15.13 -1.37
N LEU A 306 3.89 -14.73 -0.11
CA LEU A 306 2.94 -15.42 0.79
C LEU A 306 1.49 -15.24 0.32
N GLY A 307 1.10 -14.02 -0.07
CA GLY A 307 -0.22 -13.76 -0.65
C GLY A 307 -0.49 -14.58 -1.91
N ARG A 308 0.51 -14.71 -2.81
CA ARG A 308 0.39 -15.55 -4.01
C ARG A 308 0.20 -17.03 -3.68
N ARG A 309 0.92 -17.56 -2.70
CA ARG A 309 0.79 -18.96 -2.27
C ARG A 309 -0.58 -19.24 -1.65
N LEU A 310 -1.11 -18.29 -0.88
CA LEU A 310 -2.44 -18.41 -0.26
C LEU A 310 -3.58 -18.24 -1.28
N ALA A 311 -3.43 -17.33 -2.25
CA ALA A 311 -4.39 -17.15 -3.34
C ALA A 311 -4.65 -18.45 -4.13
N ARG A 312 -3.58 -19.19 -4.46
CA ARG A 312 -3.68 -20.50 -5.14
C ARG A 312 -4.48 -21.56 -4.36
N LYS A 313 -4.59 -21.43 -3.04
CA LYS A 313 -5.35 -22.36 -2.20
C LYS A 313 -6.84 -22.01 -2.11
N VAL A 314 -7.20 -20.73 -2.24
CA VAL A 314 -8.58 -20.24 -2.09
C VAL A 314 -9.33 -20.26 -3.44
N SER A 315 -8.62 -20.01 -4.54
CA SER A 315 -9.13 -20.19 -5.91
C SER A 315 -8.09 -20.94 -6.77
N PRO A 316 -8.27 -22.26 -6.99
CA PRO A 316 -7.36 -23.07 -7.83
C PRO A 316 -7.53 -22.86 -9.35
N THR A 317 -8.47 -22.01 -9.75
CA THR A 317 -8.71 -21.59 -11.15
C THR A 317 -7.74 -20.50 -11.57
#